data_AF-C6BPW5-F1
#
_entry.id   AF-C6BPW5-F1
#
_cell.length_a   1.000
_cell.length_b   1.000
_cell.length_c   1.000
_cell.angle_alpha   90.00
_cell.angle_beta   90.00
_cell.angle_gamma   90.00
#
_symmetry.space_group_name_H-M   'P 1'
#
loop_
_entity.id
_entity.type
_entity.pdbx_description
1 polymer ?
#
loop_
_entity_poly.entity_id
_entity_poly.type
_entity_poly.pdbx_seq_one_letter_code
_entity_poly.pdbx_strand_id
1 'polypeptide(L)'
;MNQAVNLAESIAARLNAAVRIRDGSAEGETLFGADLSGYAAHAAAKELVENWITAVADVSSDHLLADVDQVIATLAKFKEQVQSILPAANVKVDAWSPIEGAMTDKQYVAHRGCRCPSCGNSEDLSGDSFNADGGTASQEMGCNVCEASWSDLYVLTGYSDLEDGISLEDVDSAVEDVRSRSKQYEFSVTGEEQALEVLGESCDILGLDLSEPEIKLAVAKLLS
;
A
#
# COMPACT_ATOMS: atom_id res chain seq x y z
N MET A 1 26.25 13.78 41.17
CA MET A 1 27.03 13.60 39.91
C MET A 1 27.55 12.18 39.74
N ASN A 2 28.41 11.63 40.62
CA ASN A 2 29.02 10.30 40.39
C ASN A 2 28.02 9.11 40.26
N GLN A 3 26.87 9.13 40.95
CA GLN A 3 25.89 8.03 40.83
C GLN A 3 25.17 7.99 39.47
N ALA A 4 24.85 9.15 38.89
CA ALA A 4 24.18 9.23 37.60
C ALA A 4 25.11 8.80 36.45
N VAL A 5 26.39 9.21 36.52
CA VAL A 5 27.43 8.79 35.57
C VAL A 5 27.67 7.28 35.67
N ASN A 6 27.83 6.73 36.88
CA ASN A 6 28.00 5.28 37.06
C ASN A 6 26.79 4.46 36.59
N LEU A 7 25.58 4.99 36.76
CA LEU A 7 24.37 4.35 36.26
C LEU A 7 24.31 4.39 34.72
N ALA A 8 24.66 5.53 34.12
CA ALA A 8 24.72 5.69 32.67
C ALA A 8 25.78 4.79 32.04
N GLU A 9 26.97 4.72 32.63
CA GLU A 9 28.05 3.83 32.20
C GLU A 9 27.66 2.36 32.36
N SER A 10 26.97 2.00 33.45
CA SER A 10 26.45 0.64 33.65
C SER A 10 25.38 0.28 32.61
N ILE A 11 24.48 1.20 32.29
CA ILE A 11 23.44 1.02 31.27
C ILE A 11 24.09 0.90 29.89
N ALA A 12 25.03 1.79 29.55
CA ALA A 12 25.79 1.77 28.30
C ALA A 12 26.61 0.48 28.14
N ALA A 13 27.22 -0.02 29.23
CA ALA A 13 27.96 -1.28 29.22
C ALA A 13 27.03 -2.48 28.99
N ARG A 14 25.86 -2.53 29.64
CA ARG A 14 24.86 -3.58 29.42
C ARG A 14 24.27 -3.55 28.01
N LEU A 15 24.10 -2.35 27.45
CA LEU A 15 23.61 -2.16 26.08
C LEU A 15 24.65 -2.55 25.03
N ASN A 16 25.90 -2.13 25.19
CA ASN A 16 27.00 -2.55 24.32
C ASN A 16 27.23 -4.06 24.36
N ALA A 17 27.06 -4.69 25.53
CA ALA A 17 27.08 -6.14 25.67
C ALA A 17 25.93 -6.80 24.89
N ALA A 18 24.71 -6.27 24.97
CA ALA A 18 23.55 -6.78 24.22
C ALA A 18 23.70 -6.63 22.70
N VAL A 19 24.33 -5.55 22.22
CA VAL A 19 24.55 -5.30 20.77
C VAL A 19 25.67 -6.17 20.18
N ARG A 20 26.67 -6.59 20.98
CA ARG A 20 27.79 -7.43 20.53
C ARG A 20 27.47 -8.92 20.39
N ILE A 21 26.27 -9.38 20.78
CA ILE A 21 25.83 -10.78 20.62
C ILE A 21 25.70 -11.19 19.13
N ARG A 22 25.92 -10.26 18.21
CA ARG A 22 25.89 -10.49 16.76
C ARG A 22 27.03 -11.35 16.21
N ASP A 23 28.13 -11.58 16.93
CA ASP A 23 29.26 -12.38 16.41
C ASP A 23 29.27 -13.86 16.89
N GLY A 24 28.16 -14.35 17.45
CA GLY A 24 27.88 -15.78 17.50
C GLY A 24 28.41 -16.58 18.70
N SER A 25 28.80 -15.95 19.80
CA SER A 25 28.99 -16.68 21.07
C SER A 25 29.01 -15.74 22.27
N ALA A 26 27.88 -15.65 22.98
CA ALA A 26 27.83 -15.56 24.44
C ALA A 26 26.37 -15.54 24.91
N GLU A 27 26.07 -16.39 25.90
CA GLU A 27 24.88 -16.32 26.75
C GLU A 27 24.95 -15.02 27.57
N GLY A 28 24.41 -13.93 27.01
CA GLY A 28 24.21 -12.67 27.71
C GLY A 28 22.73 -12.32 27.71
N GLU A 29 22.18 -11.99 28.89
CA GLU A 29 20.84 -11.39 29.01
C GLU A 29 20.75 -10.14 28.13
N THR A 30 19.95 -10.22 27.08
CA THR A 30 19.66 -9.06 26.24
C THR A 30 18.78 -8.09 27.04
N LEU A 31 19.20 -6.82 27.14
CA LEU A 31 18.46 -5.81 27.92
C LEU A 31 17.04 -5.58 27.38
N PHE A 32 16.89 -5.73 26.07
CA PHE A 32 15.61 -5.91 25.41
C PHE A 32 15.49 -7.42 25.22
N GLY A 33 14.54 -8.09 25.87
CA GLY A 33 14.39 -9.55 25.77
C GLY A 33 14.38 -10.04 24.32
N ALA A 34 14.49 -11.35 24.11
CA ALA A 34 14.61 -12.01 22.80
C ALA A 34 13.47 -11.70 21.77
N ASP A 35 12.54 -10.80 22.09
CA ASP A 35 11.31 -10.49 21.36
C ASP A 35 11.42 -9.32 20.37
N LEU A 36 12.50 -8.53 20.34
CA LEU A 36 12.71 -7.54 19.27
C LEU A 36 13.11 -8.27 17.99
N SER A 37 12.14 -8.81 17.25
CA SER A 37 12.38 -9.41 15.94
C SER A 37 12.34 -8.35 14.81
N GLY A 38 13.32 -8.39 13.91
CA GLY A 38 13.33 -7.58 12.68
C GLY A 38 14.36 -6.45 12.62
N TYR A 39 14.86 -6.17 11.41
CA TYR A 39 15.97 -5.23 11.15
C TYR A 39 15.67 -3.79 11.61
N ALA A 40 14.45 -3.31 11.36
CA ALA A 40 14.06 -1.94 11.70
C ALA A 40 13.98 -1.70 13.22
N ALA A 41 13.45 -2.66 13.98
CA ALA A 41 13.34 -2.56 15.43
C ALA A 41 14.74 -2.49 16.10
N HIS A 42 15.70 -3.27 15.59
CA HIS A 42 17.08 -3.24 16.08
C HIS A 42 17.78 -1.91 15.78
N ALA A 43 17.63 -1.38 14.55
CA ALA A 43 18.24 -0.11 14.17
C ALA A 43 17.69 1.04 15.02
N ALA A 44 16.37 1.09 15.24
CA ALA A 44 15.74 2.10 16.07
C ALA A 44 16.17 2.01 17.53
N ALA A 45 16.22 0.80 18.11
CA ALA A 45 16.67 0.61 19.49
C ALA A 45 18.13 1.06 19.68
N LYS A 46 19.00 0.78 18.69
CA LYS A 46 20.40 1.20 18.71
C LYS A 46 20.52 2.73 18.70
N GLU A 47 19.85 3.42 17.79
CA GLU A 47 19.88 4.88 17.70
C GLU A 47 19.35 5.56 18.98
N LEU A 48 18.27 5.05 19.57
CA LEU A 48 17.73 5.59 20.82
C LEU A 48 18.73 5.48 21.98
N VAL A 49 19.45 4.38 22.04
CA VAL A 49 20.48 4.14 23.06
C VAL A 49 21.68 5.07 22.88
N GLU A 50 22.19 5.22 21.65
CA GLU A 50 23.33 6.10 21.36
C GLU A 50 23.01 7.57 21.67
N ASN A 51 21.79 8.02 21.32
CA ASN A 51 21.31 9.36 21.65
C ASN A 51 21.11 9.55 23.17
N TRP A 52 20.61 8.54 23.88
CA TRP A 52 20.45 8.59 25.34
C TRP A 52 21.78 8.74 26.06
N ILE A 53 22.80 7.96 25.66
CA ILE A 53 24.14 8.03 26.25
C ILE A 53 24.74 9.44 26.07
N THR A 54 24.59 10.00 24.88
CA THR A 54 25.08 11.35 24.54
C THR A 54 24.38 12.41 25.39
N ALA A 55 23.05 12.37 25.48
CA ALA A 55 22.28 13.36 26.24
C ALA A 55 22.54 13.32 27.75
N VAL A 56 22.79 12.13 28.32
CA VAL A 56 23.20 12.00 29.73
C VAL A 56 24.60 12.56 29.97
N ALA A 57 25.52 12.39 29.02
CA ALA A 57 26.88 12.93 29.12
C ALA A 57 26.91 14.47 29.09
N ASP A 58 26.00 15.09 28.34
CA ASP A 58 25.91 16.55 28.18
C ASP A 58 25.15 17.26 29.34
N VAL A 59 24.77 16.53 30.40
CA VAL A 59 24.01 17.05 31.56
C VAL A 59 22.64 17.64 31.17
N SER A 60 22.14 17.32 29.97
CA SER A 60 20.82 17.71 29.48
C SER A 60 19.75 16.70 29.95
N SER A 61 19.75 16.37 31.23
CA SER A 61 18.89 15.30 31.78
C SER A 61 17.44 15.71 32.01
N ASP A 62 17.14 17.00 32.04
CA ASP A 62 15.86 17.53 32.52
C ASP A 62 14.69 17.21 31.57
N HIS A 63 14.98 16.78 30.34
CA HIS A 63 13.98 16.48 29.31
C HIS A 63 13.99 15.03 28.81
N LEU A 64 14.90 14.18 29.30
CA LEU A 64 15.08 12.81 28.79
C LEU A 64 13.79 11.97 28.82
N LEU A 65 13.01 12.07 29.90
CA LEU A 65 11.74 11.35 29.99
C LEU A 65 10.70 11.89 29.00
N ALA A 66 10.65 13.21 28.83
CA ALA A 66 9.75 13.84 27.87
C ALA A 66 10.12 13.49 26.41
N ASP A 67 11.42 13.40 26.10
CA ASP A 67 11.92 12.99 24.79
C ASP A 67 11.55 11.52 24.50
N VAL A 68 11.67 10.62 25.50
CA VAL A 68 11.23 9.22 25.38
C VAL A 68 9.73 9.15 25.14
N ASP A 69 8.92 9.90 25.89
CA ASP A 69 7.47 9.95 25.68
C ASP A 69 7.12 10.44 24.27
N GLN A 70 7.85 11.44 23.76
CA GLN A 70 7.68 11.95 22.41
C GLN A 70 8.05 10.93 21.33
N VAL A 71 9.12 10.15 21.53
CA VAL A 71 9.50 9.05 20.63
C VAL A 71 8.41 7.98 20.61
N ILE A 72 7.91 7.56 21.78
CA ILE A 72 6.83 6.57 21.88
C ILE A 72 5.58 7.06 21.15
N ALA A 73 5.19 8.32 21.37
CA ALA A 73 4.05 8.93 20.70
C ALA A 73 4.24 8.99 19.17
N THR A 74 5.46 9.26 18.71
CA THR A 74 5.78 9.32 17.27
C THR A 74 5.76 7.94 16.63
N LEU A 75 6.33 6.93 17.29
CA LEU A 75 6.29 5.54 16.83
C LEU A 75 4.86 4.98 16.81
N ALA A 76 4.01 5.37 17.76
CA ALA A 76 2.59 5.01 17.76
C ALA A 76 1.87 5.58 16.52
N LYS A 77 2.08 6.87 16.20
CA LYS A 77 1.52 7.48 14.98
C LYS A 77 2.03 6.83 13.71
N PHE A 78 3.33 6.52 13.64
CA PHE A 78 3.90 5.82 12.51
C PHE A 78 3.27 4.43 12.33
N LYS A 79 3.07 3.68 13.43
CA LYS A 79 2.37 2.40 13.40
C LYS A 79 0.95 2.54 12.82
N GLU A 80 0.18 3.55 13.24
CA GLU A 80 -1.16 3.81 12.71
C GLU A 80 -1.12 4.10 11.19
N GLN A 81 -0.18 4.93 10.74
CA GLN A 81 0.00 5.22 9.31
C GLN A 81 0.39 3.98 8.51
N VAL A 82 1.34 3.20 9.01
CA VAL A 82 1.75 1.93 8.39
C VAL A 82 0.58 0.97 8.34
N GLN A 83 -0.25 0.87 9.38
CA GLN A 83 -1.46 0.05 9.37
C GLN A 83 -2.50 0.51 8.34
N SER A 84 -2.59 1.81 8.04
CA SER A 84 -3.48 2.31 6.99
C SER A 84 -2.98 2.04 5.56
N ILE A 85 -1.67 1.80 5.39
CA ILE A 85 -1.02 1.63 4.07
C ILE A 85 -0.76 0.15 3.79
N LEU A 86 -0.47 -0.65 4.82
CA LEU A 86 -0.21 -2.08 4.65
C LEU A 86 -1.48 -2.80 4.18
N PRO A 87 -1.36 -3.69 3.17
CA PRO A 87 -2.47 -4.56 2.79
C PRO A 87 -2.94 -5.36 4.01
N ALA A 88 -4.25 -5.59 4.12
CA ALA A 88 -4.86 -6.40 5.19
C ALA A 88 -4.17 -7.77 5.40
N ALA A 89 -3.50 -8.29 4.36
CA ALA A 89 -2.70 -9.50 4.39
C ALA A 89 -1.52 -9.50 5.39
N ASN A 90 -1.04 -8.34 5.85
CA ASN A 90 0.11 -8.24 6.77
C ASN A 90 -0.27 -7.97 8.24
N VAL A 91 -1.56 -7.80 8.53
CA VAL A 91 -2.03 -7.74 9.92
C VAL A 91 -2.06 -9.19 10.43
N LYS A 92 -1.29 -9.51 11.47
CA LYS A 92 -1.50 -10.76 12.23
C LYS A 92 -2.93 -10.73 12.73
N VAL A 93 -3.81 -11.43 12.02
CA VAL A 93 -5.20 -11.59 12.44
C VAL A 93 -5.18 -12.47 13.68
N ASP A 94 -5.85 -12.01 14.74
CA ASP A 94 -6.02 -12.79 15.96
C ASP A 94 -6.51 -14.18 15.60
N ALA A 95 -5.83 -15.21 16.12
CA ALA A 95 -6.14 -16.59 15.83
C ALA A 95 -7.59 -16.87 16.21
N TRP A 96 -8.44 -17.12 15.22
CA TRP A 96 -9.85 -17.40 15.42
C TRP A 96 -10.07 -18.87 15.81
N SER A 97 -11.02 -19.11 16.72
CA SER A 97 -11.51 -20.45 17.08
C SER A 97 -13.05 -20.54 16.97
N PRO A 98 -13.62 -21.67 16.48
CA PRO A 98 -15.08 -21.86 16.44
C PRO A 98 -15.79 -21.72 17.79
N ILE A 99 -15.08 -21.96 18.90
CA ILE A 99 -15.64 -21.85 20.25
C ILE A 99 -15.91 -20.39 20.63
N GLU A 100 -15.23 -19.45 19.98
CA GLU A 100 -15.37 -18.00 20.22
C GLU A 100 -16.52 -17.37 19.40
N GLY A 101 -17.18 -18.17 18.55
CA GLY A 101 -18.26 -17.74 17.68
C GLY A 101 -17.82 -17.58 16.22
N ALA A 102 -18.66 -16.92 15.41
CA ALA A 102 -18.38 -16.70 14.00
C ALA A 102 -17.18 -15.76 13.78
N MET A 103 -16.45 -15.96 12.68
CA MET A 103 -15.38 -15.07 12.23
C MET A 103 -15.92 -13.66 12.02
N THR A 104 -15.11 -12.67 12.39
CA THR A 104 -15.28 -11.30 11.91
C THR A 104 -14.90 -11.19 10.43
N ASP A 105 -15.36 -10.14 9.74
CA ASP A 105 -14.99 -9.88 8.34
C ASP A 105 -13.48 -9.89 8.11
N LYS A 106 -12.71 -9.30 9.05
CA LYS A 106 -11.24 -9.29 8.99
C LYS A 106 -10.64 -10.69 9.05
N GLN A 107 -11.20 -11.56 9.90
CA GLN A 107 -10.76 -12.96 10.00
C GLN A 107 -11.10 -13.76 8.75
N TYR A 108 -12.33 -13.60 8.24
CA TYR A 108 -12.78 -14.28 7.03
C TYR A 108 -11.96 -13.87 5.79
N VAL A 109 -11.73 -12.57 5.59
CA VAL A 109 -10.92 -12.03 4.49
C VAL A 109 -9.46 -12.48 4.58
N ALA A 110 -8.89 -12.61 5.78
CA ALA A 110 -7.53 -13.14 5.94
C ALA A 110 -7.40 -14.60 5.51
N HIS A 111 -8.49 -15.36 5.56
CA HIS A 111 -8.58 -16.70 4.98
C HIS A 111 -8.99 -16.71 3.50
N ARG A 112 -9.06 -15.54 2.85
CA ARG A 112 -9.43 -15.36 1.44
C ARG A 112 -10.78 -15.97 1.08
N GLY A 113 -11.71 -16.01 2.03
CA GLY A 113 -13.03 -16.59 1.85
C GLY A 113 -13.07 -18.12 1.76
N CYS A 114 -11.95 -18.82 1.92
CA CYS A 114 -11.86 -20.27 1.71
C CYS A 114 -12.22 -21.11 2.95
N ARG A 115 -12.90 -20.54 3.95
CA ARG A 115 -13.28 -21.24 5.20
C ARG A 115 -14.64 -20.80 5.68
N CYS A 116 -15.48 -21.73 6.10
CA CYS A 116 -16.75 -21.40 6.72
C CYS A 116 -16.53 -20.46 7.92
N PRO A 117 -17.17 -19.27 7.98
CA PRO A 117 -16.98 -18.33 9.07
C PRO A 117 -17.55 -18.84 10.39
N SER A 118 -18.43 -19.86 10.36
CA SER A 118 -19.03 -20.44 11.57
C SER A 118 -18.18 -21.57 12.16
N CYS A 119 -17.80 -22.57 11.35
CA CYS A 119 -17.13 -23.79 11.85
C CYS A 119 -15.67 -23.94 11.42
N GLY A 120 -15.18 -23.09 10.51
CA GLY A 120 -13.79 -23.11 10.04
C GLY A 120 -13.46 -24.20 9.01
N ASN A 121 -14.42 -25.05 8.64
CA ASN A 121 -14.24 -26.07 7.61
C ASN A 121 -13.96 -25.42 6.24
N SER A 122 -13.05 -26.00 5.46
CA SER A 122 -12.63 -25.51 4.14
C SER A 122 -12.94 -26.44 2.98
N GLU A 123 -13.47 -27.63 3.24
CA GLU A 123 -13.60 -28.69 2.24
C GLU A 123 -14.99 -28.73 1.60
N ASP A 124 -16.03 -28.32 2.34
CA ASP A 124 -17.43 -28.48 1.91
C ASP A 124 -18.20 -27.16 1.99
N LEU A 125 -17.78 -26.23 1.13
CA LEU A 125 -18.42 -24.93 0.92
C LEU A 125 -19.19 -24.97 -0.40
N SER A 126 -20.41 -24.43 -0.40
CA SER A 126 -21.24 -24.22 -1.58
C SER A 126 -21.36 -22.73 -1.88
N GLY A 127 -21.47 -22.37 -3.15
CA GLY A 127 -21.69 -21.00 -3.58
C GLY A 127 -22.65 -20.97 -4.77
N ASP A 128 -23.55 -19.99 -4.78
CA ASP A 128 -24.47 -19.75 -5.90
C ASP A 128 -23.85 -18.77 -6.91
N SER A 129 -24.64 -18.35 -7.90
CA SER A 129 -24.28 -17.35 -8.89
C SER A 129 -23.90 -15.99 -8.27
N PHE A 130 -23.02 -15.27 -8.96
CA PHE A 130 -22.68 -13.90 -8.59
C PHE A 130 -23.78 -12.95 -9.03
N ASN A 131 -24.15 -12.04 -8.14
CA ASN A 131 -24.96 -10.86 -8.48
C ASN A 131 -24.05 -9.63 -8.50
N ALA A 132 -24.09 -8.85 -9.58
CA ALA A 132 -23.29 -7.64 -9.73
C ALA A 132 -24.20 -6.43 -9.99
N ASP A 133 -24.07 -5.39 -9.17
CA ASP A 133 -24.80 -4.14 -9.31
C ASP A 133 -23.93 -2.94 -8.89
N GLY A 134 -23.94 -1.89 -9.70
CA GLY A 134 -23.46 -0.56 -9.32
C GLY A 134 -22.02 -0.46 -8.79
N GLY A 135 -21.11 -1.35 -9.19
CA GLY A 135 -19.72 -1.37 -8.70
C GLY A 135 -19.49 -2.27 -7.47
N THR A 136 -20.49 -3.05 -7.09
CA THR A 136 -20.38 -4.13 -6.10
C THR A 136 -20.75 -5.46 -6.71
N ALA A 137 -20.20 -6.54 -6.19
CA ALA A 137 -20.68 -7.88 -6.47
C ALA A 137 -20.89 -8.64 -5.16
N SER A 138 -21.84 -9.56 -5.14
CA SER A 138 -22.11 -10.44 -4.01
C SER A 138 -22.33 -11.87 -4.47
N GLN A 139 -21.94 -12.83 -3.64
CA GLN A 139 -22.19 -14.25 -3.86
C GLN A 139 -22.83 -14.85 -2.61
N GLU A 140 -23.94 -15.59 -2.76
CA GLU A 140 -24.50 -16.37 -1.65
C GLU A 140 -23.66 -17.63 -1.44
N MET A 141 -23.28 -17.89 -0.19
CA MET A 141 -22.38 -18.96 0.21
C MET A 141 -23.00 -19.80 1.31
N GLY A 142 -22.61 -21.08 1.37
CA GLY A 142 -23.08 -22.03 2.35
C GLY A 142 -21.98 -23.02 2.79
N CYS A 143 -22.15 -23.63 3.95
CA CYS A 143 -21.31 -24.72 4.42
C CYS A 143 -22.16 -25.95 4.67
N ASN A 144 -21.89 -27.05 3.97
CA ASN A 144 -22.69 -28.26 4.08
C ASN A 144 -22.37 -29.07 5.36
N VAL A 145 -21.28 -28.74 6.08
CA VAL A 145 -20.89 -29.41 7.34
C VAL A 145 -21.67 -28.86 8.54
N CYS A 146 -21.84 -27.54 8.63
CA CYS A 146 -22.52 -26.90 9.76
C CYS A 146 -23.80 -26.15 9.37
N GLU A 147 -24.22 -26.26 8.10
CA GLU A 147 -25.44 -25.67 7.54
C GLU A 147 -25.52 -24.13 7.63
N ALA A 148 -24.38 -23.45 7.85
CA ALA A 148 -24.34 -21.99 7.86
C ALA A 148 -24.48 -21.46 6.43
N SER A 149 -25.21 -20.35 6.27
CA SER A 149 -25.32 -19.58 5.03
C SER A 149 -24.90 -18.12 5.30
N TRP A 150 -24.19 -17.52 4.36
CA TRP A 150 -23.71 -16.13 4.41
C TRP A 150 -23.61 -15.55 2.98
N SER A 151 -23.24 -14.28 2.86
CA SER A 151 -22.97 -13.65 1.56
C SER A 151 -21.57 -13.07 1.52
N ASP A 152 -20.79 -13.47 0.53
CA ASP A 152 -19.53 -12.82 0.21
C ASP A 152 -19.82 -11.49 -0.49
N LEU A 153 -19.07 -10.45 -0.11
CA LEU A 153 -19.16 -9.13 -0.69
C LEU A 153 -17.83 -8.77 -1.34
N TYR A 154 -17.88 -8.40 -2.61
CA TYR A 154 -16.74 -8.04 -3.43
C TYR A 154 -16.80 -6.56 -3.79
N VAL A 155 -15.63 -5.93 -3.76
CA VAL A 155 -15.42 -4.55 -4.19
C VAL A 155 -14.43 -4.55 -5.35
N LEU A 156 -14.69 -3.73 -6.37
CA LEU A 156 -13.77 -3.56 -7.48
C LEU A 156 -12.52 -2.82 -6.98
N THR A 157 -11.38 -3.51 -6.98
CA THR A 157 -10.11 -2.92 -6.52
C THR A 157 -9.24 -2.37 -7.65
N GLY A 158 -9.58 -2.65 -8.92
CA GLY A 158 -8.84 -2.19 -10.10
C GLY A 158 -9.22 -2.95 -11.37
N TYR A 159 -8.52 -2.65 -12.45
CA TYR A 159 -8.57 -3.36 -13.73
C TYR A 159 -7.12 -3.57 -14.24
N SER A 160 -6.90 -4.60 -15.03
CA SER A 160 -5.61 -4.89 -15.69
C SER A 160 -5.87 -5.47 -17.07
N ASP A 161 -4.83 -5.55 -17.89
CA ASP A 161 -4.87 -6.26 -19.18
C ASP A 161 -6.00 -5.78 -20.10
N LEU A 162 -6.26 -4.46 -20.08
CA LEU A 162 -7.21 -3.84 -20.99
C LEU A 162 -6.66 -3.97 -22.41
N GLU A 163 -7.30 -4.83 -23.20
CA GLU A 163 -7.08 -4.95 -24.64
C GLU A 163 -7.99 -3.95 -25.35
N ASP A 164 -7.43 -3.28 -26.36
CA ASP A 164 -8.07 -2.21 -27.12
C ASP A 164 -8.42 -0.95 -26.30
N GLY A 165 -8.74 0.14 -26.99
CA GLY A 165 -9.10 1.42 -26.36
C GLY A 165 -8.71 2.62 -27.21
N ILE A 166 -8.70 3.80 -26.59
CA ILE A 166 -8.22 5.03 -27.21
C ILE A 166 -6.69 4.95 -27.32
N SER A 167 -6.20 4.87 -28.55
CA SER A 167 -4.79 4.95 -28.90
C SER A 167 -4.29 6.39 -28.79
N LEU A 168 -3.71 6.72 -27.64
CA LEU A 168 -3.10 8.04 -27.43
C LEU A 168 -1.92 8.28 -28.37
N GLU A 169 -1.20 7.22 -28.74
CA GLU A 169 -0.06 7.28 -29.66
C GLU A 169 -0.50 7.70 -31.07
N ASP A 170 -1.59 7.11 -31.60
CA ASP A 170 -2.11 7.48 -32.92
C ASP A 170 -2.69 8.90 -32.91
N VAL A 171 -3.41 9.25 -31.84
CA VAL A 171 -3.91 10.62 -31.62
C VAL A 171 -2.77 11.63 -31.61
N ASP A 172 -1.70 11.37 -30.84
CA ASP A 172 -0.56 12.28 -30.75
C ASP A 172 0.20 12.37 -32.06
N SER A 173 0.37 11.26 -32.78
CA SER A 173 1.02 11.23 -34.09
C SER A 173 0.28 12.09 -35.11
N ALA A 174 -1.05 11.99 -35.18
CA ALA A 174 -1.86 12.81 -36.07
C ALA A 174 -1.81 14.30 -35.70
N VAL A 175 -1.89 14.63 -34.40
CA VAL A 175 -1.81 16.02 -33.89
C VAL A 175 -0.45 16.64 -34.18
N GLU A 176 0.64 15.89 -33.99
CA GLU A 176 1.99 16.35 -34.27
C GLU A 176 2.22 16.60 -35.76
N ASP A 177 1.69 15.74 -36.64
CA ASP A 177 1.74 15.98 -38.08
C ASP A 177 1.04 17.29 -38.47
N VAL A 178 -0.20 17.50 -38.01
CA VAL A 178 -0.94 18.76 -38.26
C VAL A 178 -0.13 19.97 -37.78
N ARG A 179 0.42 19.93 -36.57
CA ARG A 179 1.22 21.04 -36.00
C ARG A 179 2.52 21.26 -36.76
N SER A 180 3.14 20.20 -37.28
CA SER A 180 4.34 20.30 -38.11
C SER A 180 4.02 20.99 -39.43
N ARG A 181 2.96 20.55 -40.12
CA ARG A 181 2.46 21.16 -41.36
C ARG A 181 2.04 22.61 -41.14
N SER A 182 1.36 22.91 -40.03
CA SER A 182 0.93 24.28 -39.71
C SER A 182 2.10 25.25 -39.59
N LYS A 183 3.22 24.80 -38.99
CA LYS A 183 4.47 25.57 -38.92
C LYS A 183 5.15 25.69 -40.29
N GLN A 184 5.22 24.59 -41.05
CA GLN A 184 5.88 24.55 -42.34
C GLN A 184 5.18 25.46 -43.38
N TYR A 185 3.85 25.48 -43.37
CA TYR A 185 3.03 26.21 -44.33
C TYR A 185 2.42 27.50 -43.75
N GLU A 186 2.83 27.90 -42.54
CA GLU A 186 2.41 29.14 -41.86
C GLU A 186 0.89 29.31 -41.73
N PHE A 187 0.15 28.23 -41.44
CA PHE A 187 -1.28 28.30 -41.12
C PHE A 187 -1.56 28.05 -39.64
N SER A 188 -2.72 28.51 -39.17
CA SER A 188 -3.22 28.27 -37.81
C SER A 188 -4.55 27.52 -37.85
N VAL A 189 -4.75 26.60 -36.91
CA VAL A 189 -6.02 25.89 -36.69
C VAL A 189 -6.82 26.67 -35.64
N THR A 190 -7.92 27.31 -36.03
CA THR A 190 -8.66 28.23 -35.14
C THR A 190 -10.08 27.78 -34.81
N GLY A 191 -10.56 26.68 -35.41
CA GLY A 191 -11.92 26.19 -35.21
C GLY A 191 -12.03 24.69 -35.41
N GLU A 192 -13.11 24.11 -34.86
CA GLU A 192 -13.36 22.66 -34.86
C GLU A 192 -13.51 22.07 -36.27
N GLU A 193 -14.26 22.73 -37.16
CA GLU A 193 -14.42 22.28 -38.56
C GLU A 193 -13.08 22.23 -39.31
N GLN A 194 -12.27 23.28 -39.15
CA GLN A 194 -10.93 23.34 -39.71
C GLN A 194 -10.01 22.27 -39.09
N ALA A 195 -10.11 22.04 -37.78
CA ALA A 195 -9.32 21.02 -37.08
C ALA A 195 -9.66 19.61 -37.58
N LEU A 196 -10.94 19.31 -37.80
CA LEU A 196 -11.40 18.05 -38.37
C LEU A 196 -10.88 17.84 -39.79
N GLU A 197 -10.95 18.87 -40.63
CA GLU A 197 -10.45 18.81 -42.01
C GLU A 197 -8.95 18.50 -42.06
N VAL A 198 -8.13 19.29 -41.37
CA VAL A 198 -6.67 19.09 -41.39
C VAL A 198 -6.25 17.80 -40.70
N LEU A 199 -6.99 17.37 -39.66
CA LEU A 199 -6.73 16.10 -38.99
C LEU A 199 -7.05 14.92 -39.90
N GLY A 200 -8.14 14.97 -40.66
CA GLY A 200 -8.49 13.94 -41.64
C GLY A 200 -7.39 13.75 -42.68
N GLU A 201 -6.83 14.85 -43.20
CA GLU A 201 -5.68 14.78 -44.10
C GLU A 201 -4.45 14.13 -43.43
N SER A 202 -4.17 14.44 -42.16
CA SER A 202 -3.07 13.81 -41.43
C SER A 202 -3.29 12.31 -41.21
N CYS A 203 -4.52 11.89 -40.91
CA CYS A 203 -4.86 10.47 -40.80
C CYS A 203 -4.63 9.74 -42.14
N ASP A 204 -5.06 10.33 -43.26
CA ASP A 204 -4.84 9.77 -44.60
C ASP A 204 -3.33 9.66 -44.93
N ILE A 205 -2.53 10.66 -44.54
CA ILE A 205 -1.06 10.67 -44.76
C ILE A 205 -0.37 9.58 -43.92
N LEU A 206 -0.77 9.42 -42.66
CA LEU A 206 -0.15 8.48 -41.73
C LEU A 206 -0.72 7.06 -41.83
N GLY A 207 -1.84 6.88 -42.53
CA GLY A 207 -2.56 5.60 -42.59
C GLY A 207 -3.22 5.22 -41.27
N LEU A 208 -3.68 6.22 -40.51
CA LEU A 208 -4.37 6.04 -39.22
C LEU A 208 -5.88 6.01 -39.41
N ASP A 209 -6.56 5.14 -38.68
CA ASP A 209 -8.02 5.07 -38.61
C ASP A 209 -8.47 5.40 -37.18
N LEU A 210 -8.64 6.70 -36.91
CA LEU A 210 -9.03 7.18 -35.59
C LEU A 210 -10.55 6.99 -35.39
N SER A 211 -10.92 6.35 -34.29
CA SER A 211 -12.28 6.26 -33.78
C SER A 211 -12.85 7.64 -33.41
N GLU A 212 -14.18 7.75 -33.31
CA GLU A 212 -14.84 9.02 -32.94
C GLU A 212 -14.31 9.65 -31.63
N PRO A 213 -14.06 8.89 -30.54
CA PRO A 213 -13.43 9.44 -29.34
C PRO A 213 -12.01 9.97 -29.56
N GLU A 214 -11.21 9.29 -30.39
CA GLU A 214 -9.85 9.69 -30.72
C GLU A 214 -9.83 10.98 -31.55
N ILE A 215 -10.73 11.09 -32.53
CA ILE A 215 -10.92 12.32 -33.32
C ILE A 215 -11.28 13.49 -32.40
N LYS A 216 -12.25 13.32 -31.50
CA LYS A 216 -12.64 14.38 -30.54
C LYS A 216 -11.46 14.80 -29.66
N LEU A 217 -10.66 13.84 -29.20
CA LEU A 217 -9.47 14.12 -28.39
C LEU A 217 -8.39 14.87 -29.20
N ALA A 218 -8.12 14.44 -30.43
CA ALA A 218 -7.15 15.06 -31.32
C ALA A 218 -7.54 16.51 -31.65
N VAL A 219 -8.81 16.76 -31.99
CA VAL A 219 -9.35 18.10 -32.23
C VAL A 219 -9.21 18.99 -30.99
N ALA A 220 -9.54 18.47 -29.80
CA ALA A 220 -9.36 19.23 -28.56
C ALA A 220 -7.89 19.62 -28.32
N LYS A 221 -6.93 18.73 -28.62
CA LYS A 221 -5.49 19.02 -28.56
C LYS A 221 -5.01 20.03 -29.61
N LEU A 222 -5.65 20.10 -30.77
CA LEU A 222 -5.32 21.08 -31.81
C LEU A 222 -5.81 22.49 -31.48
N LEU A 223 -6.91 22.60 -30.75
CA LEU A 223 -7.51 23.87 -30.35
C LEU A 223 -7.00 24.42 -29.01
N SER A 224 -6.20 23.63 -28.27
CA SER A 224 -5.52 24.03 -27.02
C SER A 224 -4.18 24.69 -27.29
#